data_AF-A0A959IT40-F1
#
_entry.id   AF-A0A959IT40-F1
#
_cell.length_a   1.000
_cell.length_b   1.000
_cell.length_c   1.000
_cell.angle_alpha   90.00
_cell.angle_beta   90.00
_cell.angle_gamma   90.00
#
_symmetry.space_group_name_H-M   'P 1'
#
loop_
_entity.id
_entity.type
_entity.pdbx_description
1 polymer ?
#
loop_
_entity_poly.entity_id
_entity_poly.type
_entity_poly.pdbx_seq_one_letter_code
_entity_poly.pdbx_strand_id
1 'polypeptide(L)'
;TPVEQYGKFEASIDLSASYTNPYDYTQVSVQATFTGPGISQTVDGFFMQDYTLDTNTGNLSLVGNGTFRVRFAPPVAGDWSFTVSVSDQTGTATSDSYAFLVTEALSPNNHGFLRTGNHHYLDFDDGTPFIAIGENMAWQNSNPYLNYSAWLEGLIQNGGNFIRLWHAHWGLGIEWKSGNGFQGLRQYKQSNCFYQDWLFDFCAEQGVYVMLTLQHHGQVSSQVNPNWSESPYNSANGGMCAGTVDFFTNEAAKAATRNRFRYVVARWAYARSVLCWELFNEVHWTDNFEANKELVAEWHIEMAEYLKAIDPEQRIVTTSYGESTSDEAVWSDPNIDLTQTHLYLNVPNIEQALAKGNRTFLETFDKPTLNGEFGLG
;
A
#
# COMPACT_ATOMS: atom_id res chain seq x y z
N THR A 1 -16.58 8.41 20.29
CA THR A 1 -15.59 7.75 21.16
C THR A 1 -14.28 8.47 20.99
N PRO A 2 -13.47 8.66 22.06
CA PRO A 2 -12.12 9.18 21.91
C PRO A 2 -11.29 8.29 20.97
N VAL A 3 -10.38 8.90 20.22
CA VAL A 3 -9.42 8.22 19.34
C VAL A 3 -8.03 8.44 19.92
N GLU A 4 -7.19 7.42 19.93
CA GLU A 4 -5.80 7.59 20.36
C GLU A 4 -4.99 8.35 19.30
N GLN A 5 -3.98 9.13 19.68
CA GLN A 5 -3.00 9.68 18.74
C GLN A 5 -2.42 8.55 17.87
N TYR A 6 -2.31 8.77 16.56
CA TYR A 6 -1.99 7.76 15.53
C TYR A 6 -2.97 6.59 15.42
N GLY A 7 -4.06 6.60 16.20
CA GLY A 7 -5.13 5.62 16.16
C GLY A 7 -6.12 5.87 15.03
N LYS A 8 -6.90 4.85 14.69
CA LYS A 8 -7.91 4.93 13.63
C LYS A 8 -9.10 5.79 14.06
N PHE A 9 -9.25 6.95 13.43
CA PHE A 9 -10.55 7.59 13.27
C PHE A 9 -11.23 7.05 12.01
N GLU A 10 -12.52 6.70 12.08
CA GLU A 10 -13.32 6.33 10.91
C GLU A 10 -14.73 6.93 11.02
N ALA A 11 -15.21 7.51 9.92
CA ALA A 11 -16.59 7.98 9.81
C ALA A 11 -17.28 7.39 8.56
N SER A 12 -18.51 6.91 8.77
CA SER A 12 -19.43 6.54 7.69
C SER A 12 -20.12 7.78 7.14
N ILE A 13 -20.12 7.91 5.81
CA ILE A 13 -20.73 9.04 5.12
C ILE A 13 -22.06 8.59 4.54
N ASP A 14 -23.15 9.16 5.06
CA ASP A 14 -24.45 9.10 4.41
C ASP A 14 -24.43 10.06 3.22
N LEU A 15 -24.37 9.50 2.02
CA LEU A 15 -24.01 10.20 0.80
C LEU A 15 -25.17 10.23 -0.18
N SER A 16 -25.49 11.41 -0.68
CA SER A 16 -26.28 11.59 -1.90
C SER A 16 -25.38 12.18 -2.99
N ALA A 17 -24.99 11.36 -3.97
CA ALA A 17 -24.19 11.77 -5.12
C ALA A 17 -24.55 10.95 -6.36
N SER A 18 -24.28 11.50 -7.55
CA SER A 18 -24.52 10.89 -8.85
C SER A 18 -23.23 10.31 -9.43
N TYR A 19 -23.11 8.98 -9.41
CA TYR A 19 -21.98 8.24 -9.98
C TYR A 19 -22.42 6.88 -10.52
N THR A 20 -21.60 6.29 -11.39
CA THR A 20 -21.78 4.90 -11.85
C THR A 20 -20.74 3.96 -11.29
N ASN A 21 -19.54 4.48 -11.03
CA ASN A 21 -18.45 3.76 -10.40
C ASN A 21 -18.02 4.51 -9.12
N PRO A 22 -18.27 3.94 -7.92
CA PRO A 22 -17.89 4.60 -6.66
C PRO A 22 -16.38 4.63 -6.42
N TYR A 23 -15.59 3.93 -7.25
CA TYR A 23 -14.14 3.91 -7.19
C TYR A 23 -13.49 4.88 -8.19
N ASP A 24 -14.28 5.53 -9.06
CA ASP A 24 -13.77 6.49 -10.04
C ASP A 24 -13.80 7.90 -9.44
N TYR A 25 -12.65 8.37 -8.98
CA TYR A 25 -12.52 9.66 -8.30
C TYR A 25 -12.81 10.87 -9.21
N THR A 26 -12.95 10.67 -10.53
CA THR A 26 -13.42 11.72 -11.44
C THR A 26 -14.95 11.79 -11.52
N GLN A 27 -15.67 10.79 -11.05
CA GLN A 27 -17.14 10.77 -11.01
C GLN A 27 -17.68 11.20 -9.64
N VAL A 28 -17.04 10.73 -8.58
CA VAL A 28 -17.38 11.08 -7.20
C VAL A 28 -16.11 11.17 -6.36
N SER A 29 -15.91 12.31 -5.70
CA SER A 29 -14.80 12.55 -4.79
C SER A 29 -15.36 12.90 -3.43
N VAL A 30 -15.01 12.12 -2.42
CA VAL A 30 -15.29 12.42 -1.01
C VAL A 30 -13.98 12.84 -0.38
N GLN A 31 -13.96 13.93 0.38
CA GLN A 31 -12.80 14.41 1.12
C GLN A 31 -13.22 14.84 2.52
N ALA A 32 -12.38 14.61 3.52
CA ALA A 32 -12.58 15.15 4.85
C ALA A 32 -11.43 16.08 5.22
N THR A 33 -11.75 17.28 5.70
CA THR A 33 -10.78 18.21 6.27
C THR A 33 -10.84 18.10 7.79
N PHE A 34 -9.78 17.57 8.39
CA PHE A 34 -9.60 17.47 9.82
C PHE A 34 -8.84 18.70 10.33
N THR A 35 -9.27 19.24 11.46
CA THR A 35 -8.63 20.38 12.13
C THR A 35 -8.43 20.05 13.60
N GLY A 36 -7.19 20.13 14.04
CA GLY A 36 -6.77 19.85 15.42
C GLY A 36 -5.85 20.94 15.95
N PRO A 37 -5.16 20.69 17.07
CA PRO A 37 -4.25 21.66 17.68
C PRO A 37 -3.08 22.04 16.75
N GLY A 38 -3.19 23.19 16.09
CA GLY A 38 -2.14 23.76 15.24
C GLY A 38 -1.95 23.09 13.88
N ILE A 39 -2.82 22.13 13.51
CA ILE A 39 -2.73 21.37 12.26
C ILE A 39 -4.09 21.24 11.59
N SER A 40 -4.09 21.28 10.25
CA SER A 40 -5.23 20.90 9.42
C SER A 40 -4.76 20.01 8.27
N GLN A 41 -5.47 18.91 8.04
CA GLN A 41 -5.14 17.92 7.03
C GLN A 41 -6.40 17.50 6.28
N THR A 42 -6.28 17.39 4.96
CA THR A 42 -7.34 16.85 4.11
C THR A 42 -6.96 15.46 3.66
N VAL A 43 -7.90 14.52 3.81
CA VAL A 43 -7.74 13.14 3.36
C VAL A 43 -8.86 12.77 2.41
N ASP A 44 -8.57 11.88 1.48
CA ASP A 44 -9.58 11.32 0.59
C ASP A 44 -10.44 10.28 1.32
N GLY A 45 -11.72 10.30 0.99
CA GLY A 45 -12.64 9.22 1.29
C GLY A 45 -12.58 8.12 0.23
N PHE A 46 -13.22 7.00 0.54
CA PHE A 46 -13.26 5.82 -0.31
C PHE A 46 -14.57 5.07 -0.11
N PHE A 47 -15.00 4.34 -1.13
CA PHE A 47 -16.12 3.41 -1.01
C PHE A 47 -15.65 2.07 -0.43
N MET A 48 -16.43 1.50 0.49
CA MET A 48 -16.23 0.13 0.93
C MET A 48 -17.53 -0.65 1.11
N GLN A 49 -17.43 -1.96 0.93
CA GLN A 49 -18.46 -2.92 1.32
C GLN A 49 -18.09 -3.52 2.69
N ASP A 50 -19.05 -3.51 3.61
CA ASP A 50 -18.89 -4.10 4.94
C ASP A 50 -19.15 -5.62 4.90
N TYR A 51 -18.47 -6.34 5.79
CA TYR A 51 -18.61 -7.77 6.01
C TYR A 51 -18.60 -8.08 7.51
N THR A 52 -19.21 -9.19 7.90
CA THR A 52 -18.86 -9.88 9.15
C THR A 52 -17.87 -11.00 8.86
N LEU A 53 -16.87 -11.15 9.74
CA LEU A 53 -15.87 -12.22 9.68
C LEU A 53 -16.18 -13.27 10.75
N ASP A 54 -16.36 -14.52 10.33
CA ASP A 54 -16.36 -15.66 11.24
C ASP A 54 -14.92 -16.10 11.51
N THR A 55 -14.42 -15.87 12.72
CA THR A 55 -13.04 -16.18 13.09
C THR A 55 -12.74 -17.67 13.23
N ASN A 56 -13.75 -18.55 13.23
CA ASN A 56 -13.50 -20.00 13.25
C ASN A 56 -13.21 -20.54 11.84
N THR A 57 -13.84 -19.95 10.83
CA THR A 57 -13.76 -20.42 9.44
C THR A 57 -13.01 -19.46 8.52
N GLY A 58 -12.82 -18.22 8.96
CA GLY A 58 -12.32 -17.10 8.18
C GLY A 58 -13.29 -16.59 7.13
N ASN A 59 -14.54 -17.05 7.10
CA ASN A 59 -15.50 -16.67 6.05
C ASN A 59 -16.07 -15.28 6.26
N LEU A 60 -16.30 -14.58 5.15
CA LEU A 60 -16.96 -13.27 5.13
C LEU A 60 -18.44 -13.40 4.73
N SER A 61 -19.31 -12.70 5.46
CA SER A 61 -20.72 -12.51 5.09
C SER A 61 -21.01 -11.04 4.82
N LEU A 62 -21.67 -10.73 3.70
CA LEU A 62 -21.98 -9.36 3.29
C LEU A 62 -22.89 -8.64 4.29
N VAL A 63 -22.60 -7.36 4.55
CA VAL A 63 -23.40 -6.47 5.40
C VAL A 63 -23.79 -5.21 4.62
N GLY A 64 -25.09 -5.01 4.39
CA GLY A 64 -25.58 -3.83 3.68
C GLY A 64 -25.09 -3.74 2.23
N ASN A 65 -25.14 -2.54 1.65
CA ASN A 65 -24.87 -2.29 0.22
C ASN A 65 -23.57 -1.50 -0.04
N GLY A 66 -22.71 -1.38 0.98
CA GLY A 66 -21.53 -0.52 0.96
C GLY A 66 -21.84 0.97 1.06
N THR A 67 -20.84 1.75 1.44
CA THR A 67 -20.98 3.18 1.75
C THR A 67 -19.59 3.84 1.74
N PHE A 68 -19.57 5.16 1.57
CA PHE A 68 -18.33 5.92 1.64
C PHE A 68 -17.85 6.07 3.07
N ARG A 69 -16.53 6.10 3.23
CA ARG A 69 -15.83 6.30 4.50
C ARG A 69 -14.76 7.34 4.33
N VAL A 70 -14.39 7.94 5.45
CA VAL A 70 -13.12 8.65 5.61
C VAL A 70 -12.40 8.03 6.80
N ARG A 71 -11.08 7.85 6.67
CA ARG A 71 -10.21 7.35 7.74
C ARG A 71 -9.06 8.34 7.95
N PHE A 72 -8.68 8.52 9.21
CA PHE A 72 -7.65 9.48 9.61
C PHE A 72 -6.90 8.99 10.84
N ALA A 73 -5.60 9.25 10.92
CA ALA A 73 -4.77 8.98 12.09
C ALA A 73 -4.28 10.32 12.67
N PRO A 74 -4.89 10.83 13.75
CA PRO A 74 -4.56 12.17 14.26
C PRO A 74 -3.15 12.18 14.86
N PRO A 75 -2.24 13.07 14.40
CA PRO A 75 -0.85 13.06 14.84
C PRO A 75 -0.62 13.76 16.19
N VAL A 76 -1.64 14.42 16.76
CA VAL A 76 -1.53 15.19 18.01
C VAL A 76 -2.78 15.01 18.87
N ALA A 77 -2.59 14.80 20.17
CA ALA A 77 -3.69 14.74 21.14
C ALA A 77 -4.38 16.11 21.33
N GLY A 78 -5.67 16.09 21.64
CA GLY A 78 -6.49 17.27 21.89
C GLY A 78 -7.85 17.24 21.22
N ASP A 79 -8.51 18.39 21.17
CA ASP A 79 -9.81 18.54 20.53
C ASP A 79 -9.66 18.65 19.02
N TRP A 80 -10.40 17.83 18.29
CA TRP A 80 -10.43 17.83 16.83
C TRP A 80 -11.84 18.06 16.32
N SER A 81 -11.93 18.60 15.11
CA SER A 81 -13.14 18.61 14.32
C SER A 81 -12.86 18.23 12.87
N PHE A 82 -13.91 17.85 12.15
CA PHE A 82 -13.81 17.62 10.71
C PHE A 82 -15.07 18.05 9.97
N THR A 83 -14.91 18.38 8.70
CA THR A 83 -15.99 18.54 7.72
C THR A 83 -15.76 17.58 6.56
N VAL A 84 -16.84 17.19 5.88
CA VAL A 84 -16.78 16.31 4.70
C VAL A 84 -17.28 17.07 3.50
N SER A 85 -16.49 17.08 2.42
CA SER A 85 -16.86 17.60 1.12
C SER A 85 -17.10 16.46 0.15
N VAL A 86 -18.15 16.57 -0.65
CA VAL A 86 -18.52 15.60 -1.67
C VAL A 86 -18.69 16.36 -2.97
N SER A 87 -17.94 15.95 -3.98
CA SER A 87 -18.03 16.49 -5.34
C SER A 87 -18.45 15.40 -6.31
N ASP A 88 -19.41 15.71 -7.17
CA ASP A 88 -19.82 14.90 -8.32
C ASP A 88 -20.09 15.80 -9.54
N GLN A 89 -20.69 15.25 -10.60
CA GLN A 89 -21.03 16.03 -11.80
C GLN A 89 -22.07 17.15 -11.57
N THR A 90 -22.81 17.12 -10.46
CA THR A 90 -23.88 18.07 -10.14
C THR A 90 -23.40 19.26 -9.31
N GLY A 91 -22.25 19.12 -8.65
CA GLY A 91 -21.63 20.20 -7.88
C GLY A 91 -20.83 19.67 -6.69
N THR A 92 -20.71 20.50 -5.66
CA THR A 92 -20.03 20.15 -4.41
C THR A 92 -20.90 20.52 -3.22
N ALA A 93 -21.07 19.59 -2.30
CA ALA A 93 -21.73 19.80 -1.01
C ALA A 93 -20.71 19.63 0.11
N THR A 94 -20.90 20.35 1.21
CA THR A 94 -20.06 20.22 2.41
C THR A 94 -20.97 20.02 3.63
N SER A 95 -20.59 19.11 4.51
CA SER A 95 -21.32 18.82 5.75
C SER A 95 -21.16 19.93 6.78
N ASP A 96 -21.94 19.85 7.85
CA ASP A 96 -21.61 20.51 9.12
C ASP A 96 -20.26 20.02 9.67
N SER A 97 -19.74 20.72 10.68
CA SER A 97 -18.55 20.31 11.40
C SER A 97 -18.88 19.38 12.56
N TYR A 98 -18.14 18.29 12.69
CA TYR A 98 -18.29 17.29 13.74
C TYR A 98 -17.04 17.24 14.61
N ALA A 99 -17.21 17.13 15.92
CA ALA A 99 -16.11 17.13 16.88
C ALA A 99 -15.80 15.72 17.40
N PHE A 100 -14.53 15.48 17.74
CA PHE A 100 -14.07 14.29 18.46
C PHE A 100 -12.83 14.63 19.29
N LEU A 101 -12.53 13.78 20.27
CA LEU A 101 -11.39 13.95 21.16
C LEU A 101 -10.29 12.97 20.76
N VAL A 102 -9.05 13.46 20.74
CA VAL A 102 -7.85 12.64 20.58
C VAL A 102 -7.09 12.56 21.90
N THR A 103 -6.79 11.35 22.35
CA THR A 103 -6.00 11.10 23.56
C THR A 103 -4.53 10.86 23.23
N GLU A 104 -3.66 10.97 24.22
CA GLU A 104 -2.25 10.54 24.10
C GLU A 104 -2.14 9.08 23.68
N ALA A 105 -1.04 8.73 22.99
CA ALA A 105 -0.67 7.35 22.69
C ALA A 105 -0.21 6.62 23.96
N LEU A 106 -1.02 5.66 24.42
CA LEU A 106 -0.80 4.82 25.60
C LEU A 106 -0.72 3.32 25.26
N SER A 107 -1.23 2.92 24.09
CA SER A 107 -1.14 1.53 23.62
C SER A 107 0.33 1.12 23.44
N PRO A 108 0.76 -0.06 23.95
CA PRO A 108 2.18 -0.44 24.01
C PRO A 108 2.94 -0.41 22.69
N ASN A 109 2.27 -0.75 21.57
CA ASN A 109 2.87 -0.78 20.25
C ASN A 109 2.63 0.50 19.45
N ASN A 110 2.00 1.53 20.06
CA ASN A 110 1.68 2.79 19.40
C ASN A 110 2.81 3.80 19.49
N HIS A 111 3.75 3.66 18.55
CA HIS A 111 4.91 4.54 18.38
C HIS A 111 4.70 5.59 17.26
N GLY A 112 3.50 5.64 16.65
CA GLY A 112 3.26 6.39 15.41
C GLY A 112 3.76 5.67 14.16
N PHE A 113 4.09 6.43 13.12
CA PHE A 113 4.50 5.92 11.81
C PHE A 113 6.01 5.76 11.71
N LEU A 114 6.46 4.85 10.84
CA LEU A 114 7.88 4.66 10.52
C LEU A 114 8.36 5.70 9.51
N ARG A 115 9.57 6.22 9.75
CA ARG A 115 10.22 7.30 9.01
C ARG A 115 11.63 6.91 8.62
N THR A 116 12.11 7.51 7.54
CA THR A 116 13.55 7.65 7.28
C THR A 116 14.07 8.92 7.94
N GLY A 117 15.36 8.96 8.26
CA GLY A 117 16.02 10.11 8.87
C GLY A 117 17.38 10.39 8.22
N ASN A 118 18.21 11.20 8.86
CA ASN A 118 19.58 11.51 8.41
C ASN A 118 20.58 10.39 8.79
N HIS A 119 20.13 9.14 8.78
CA HIS A 119 20.91 7.94 9.06
C HIS A 119 20.29 6.74 8.34
N HIS A 120 20.99 5.62 8.36
CA HIS A 120 20.65 4.42 7.59
C HIS A 120 19.65 3.47 8.28
N TYR A 121 18.89 3.99 9.25
CA TYR A 121 17.91 3.22 10.02
C TYR A 121 16.54 3.85 9.90
N LEU A 122 15.51 3.08 10.25
CA LEU A 122 14.15 3.58 10.38
C LEU A 122 13.88 3.92 11.84
N ASP A 123 13.12 4.97 12.08
CA ASP A 123 12.61 5.32 13.41
C ASP A 123 11.11 5.54 13.35
N PHE A 124 10.46 5.34 14.48
CA PHE A 124 9.09 5.77 14.70
C PHE A 124 9.01 7.27 14.94
N ASP A 125 7.80 7.85 14.83
CA ASP A 125 7.55 9.26 15.14
C ASP A 125 7.93 9.63 16.59
N ASP A 126 7.90 8.67 17.52
CA ASP A 126 8.35 8.86 18.91
C ASP A 126 9.88 8.76 19.11
N GLY A 127 10.64 8.51 18.03
CA GLY A 127 12.10 8.34 18.02
C GLY A 127 12.59 6.95 18.38
N THR A 128 11.70 5.97 18.58
CA THR A 128 12.08 4.57 18.81
C THR A 128 12.69 3.99 17.52
N PRO A 129 13.88 3.36 17.58
CA PRO A 129 14.50 2.78 16.39
C PRO A 129 13.83 1.48 15.97
N PHE A 130 13.84 1.21 14.66
CA PHE A 130 13.24 0.02 14.06
C PHE A 130 14.20 -0.70 13.11
N ILE A 131 14.28 -2.01 13.29
CA ILE A 131 14.96 -2.93 12.37
C ILE A 131 13.92 -3.97 11.95
N ALA A 132 13.69 -4.07 10.64
CA ALA A 132 12.79 -5.06 10.06
C ALA A 132 13.39 -6.46 10.16
N ILE A 133 12.68 -7.37 10.82
CA ILE A 133 13.00 -8.80 10.93
C ILE A 133 11.74 -9.54 10.52
N GLY A 134 11.76 -10.19 9.36
CA GLY A 134 10.53 -10.64 8.76
C GLY A 134 10.64 -11.60 7.59
N GLU A 135 9.48 -11.94 7.04
CA GLU A 135 9.31 -12.89 5.96
C GLU A 135 8.44 -12.31 4.83
N ASN A 136 8.59 -12.86 3.63
CA ASN A 136 7.65 -12.61 2.53
C ASN A 136 6.39 -13.45 2.76
N MET A 137 5.33 -12.83 3.27
CA MET A 137 3.99 -13.42 3.38
C MET A 137 3.10 -12.91 2.23
N ALA A 138 3.53 -13.21 1.01
CA ALA A 138 3.03 -12.52 -0.18
C ALA A 138 1.58 -12.88 -0.57
N TRP A 139 1.16 -14.13 -0.33
CA TRP A 139 -0.22 -14.59 -0.57
C TRP A 139 -0.58 -15.80 0.29
N GLN A 140 -1.87 -15.92 0.61
CA GLN A 140 -2.43 -17.06 1.31
C GLN A 140 -2.49 -18.34 0.45
N ASN A 141 -2.47 -19.51 1.09
CA ASN A 141 -2.70 -20.81 0.43
C ASN A 141 -4.18 -21.21 0.43
N SER A 142 -4.92 -20.85 1.48
CA SER A 142 -6.33 -21.16 1.64
C SER A 142 -7.15 -19.93 2.01
N ASN A 143 -7.70 -19.87 3.22
CA ASN A 143 -8.45 -18.71 3.69
C ASN A 143 -7.46 -17.62 4.19
N PRO A 144 -7.59 -16.35 3.75
CA PRO A 144 -6.69 -15.28 4.18
C PRO A 144 -6.61 -15.13 5.70
N TYR A 145 -7.76 -15.01 6.39
CA TYR A 145 -7.78 -14.84 7.84
C TYR A 145 -7.08 -15.99 8.57
N LEU A 146 -7.40 -17.24 8.24
CA LEU A 146 -6.81 -18.41 8.91
C LEU A 146 -5.30 -18.52 8.67
N ASN A 147 -4.84 -18.24 7.45
CA ASN A 147 -3.42 -18.32 7.11
C ASN A 147 -2.63 -17.19 7.77
N TYR A 148 -3.01 -15.93 7.54
CA TYR A 148 -2.27 -14.79 8.10
C TYR A 148 -2.32 -14.77 9.63
N SER A 149 -3.42 -15.19 10.27
CA SER A 149 -3.46 -15.31 11.74
C SER A 149 -2.40 -16.28 12.25
N ALA A 150 -2.35 -17.50 11.67
CA ALA A 150 -1.40 -18.53 12.09
C ALA A 150 0.05 -18.17 11.76
N TRP A 151 0.29 -17.57 10.58
CA TRP A 151 1.63 -17.17 10.15
C TRP A 151 2.17 -16.02 11.00
N LEU A 152 1.36 -15.00 11.26
CA LEU A 152 1.76 -13.88 12.10
C LEU A 152 1.97 -14.29 13.55
N GLU A 153 1.11 -15.16 14.11
CA GLU A 153 1.34 -15.71 15.44
C GLU A 153 2.69 -16.44 15.52
N GLY A 154 3.00 -17.28 14.53
CA GLY A 154 4.30 -17.95 14.45
C GLY A 154 5.47 -16.97 14.32
N LEU A 155 5.34 -15.95 13.47
CA LEU A 155 6.37 -14.91 13.28
C LEU A 155 6.65 -14.16 14.59
N ILE A 156 5.60 -13.68 15.26
CA ILE A 156 5.69 -12.92 16.52
C ILE A 156 6.33 -13.77 17.61
N GLN A 157 5.94 -15.03 17.75
CA GLN A 157 6.53 -15.96 18.73
C GLN A 157 8.04 -16.19 18.51
N ASN A 158 8.53 -15.99 17.28
CA ASN A 158 9.95 -16.09 16.93
C ASN A 158 10.66 -14.73 16.85
N GLY A 159 10.01 -13.66 17.31
CA GLY A 159 10.61 -12.31 17.38
C GLY A 159 10.61 -11.53 16.06
N GLY A 160 9.88 -11.99 15.05
CA GLY A 160 9.67 -11.24 13.82
C GLY A 160 8.65 -10.11 14.00
N ASN A 161 8.86 -9.01 13.28
CA ASN A 161 8.08 -7.77 13.38
C ASN A 161 7.74 -7.17 11.99
N PHE A 162 8.03 -7.89 10.91
CA PHE A 162 7.87 -7.38 9.56
C PHE A 162 7.33 -8.44 8.61
N ILE A 163 6.46 -8.05 7.68
CA ILE A 163 6.06 -8.88 6.55
C ILE A 163 6.05 -8.08 5.25
N ARG A 164 6.28 -8.77 4.14
CA ARG A 164 6.04 -8.23 2.80
C ARG A 164 4.83 -8.91 2.16
N LEU A 165 3.83 -8.12 1.80
CA LEU A 165 2.53 -8.56 1.29
C LEU A 165 2.31 -8.07 -0.14
N TRP A 166 1.85 -8.94 -1.05
CA TRP A 166 1.62 -8.56 -2.43
C TRP A 166 0.15 -8.35 -2.75
N HIS A 167 -0.13 -7.32 -3.55
CA HIS A 167 -1.36 -7.21 -4.35
C HIS A 167 -1.34 -8.14 -5.57
N ALA A 168 -0.93 -9.39 -5.37
CA ALA A 168 -1.05 -10.44 -6.38
C ALA A 168 -2.52 -10.84 -6.57
N HIS A 169 -2.94 -11.05 -7.82
CA HIS A 169 -4.34 -11.38 -8.12
C HIS A 169 -4.77 -12.77 -7.62
N TRP A 170 -3.80 -13.67 -7.35
CA TRP A 170 -4.02 -14.95 -6.65
C TRP A 170 -3.95 -14.84 -5.11
N GLY A 171 -3.61 -13.66 -4.59
CA GLY A 171 -3.54 -13.35 -3.16
C GLY A 171 -4.57 -12.31 -2.74
N LEU A 172 -4.10 -11.24 -2.09
CA LEU A 172 -4.93 -10.12 -1.61
C LEU A 172 -4.99 -8.92 -2.58
N GLY A 173 -4.55 -9.10 -3.84
CA GLY A 173 -4.71 -8.08 -4.88
C GLY A 173 -6.17 -7.65 -5.06
N ILE A 174 -6.38 -6.37 -5.34
CA ILE A 174 -7.72 -5.76 -5.35
C ILE A 174 -8.29 -5.53 -6.74
N GLU A 175 -7.46 -5.59 -7.78
CA GLU A 175 -7.84 -5.29 -9.16
C GLU A 175 -7.27 -6.34 -10.10
N TRP A 176 -8.13 -6.90 -10.96
CA TRP A 176 -7.74 -7.83 -12.02
C TRP A 176 -8.81 -7.88 -13.10
N LYS A 177 -8.58 -8.62 -14.18
CA LYS A 177 -9.61 -8.92 -15.19
C LYS A 177 -10.85 -9.51 -14.54
N SER A 178 -12.02 -9.16 -15.09
CA SER A 178 -13.31 -9.68 -14.63
C SER A 178 -13.35 -11.21 -14.63
N GLY A 179 -13.72 -11.79 -13.48
CA GLY A 179 -13.64 -13.23 -13.20
C GLY A 179 -13.07 -13.51 -11.81
N ASN A 180 -13.34 -14.68 -11.23
CA ASN A 180 -12.84 -15.09 -9.89
C ASN A 180 -13.08 -14.03 -8.78
N GLY A 181 -14.21 -13.33 -8.85
CA GLY A 181 -14.60 -12.27 -7.91
C GLY A 181 -14.00 -10.88 -8.18
N PHE A 182 -13.18 -10.72 -9.22
CA PHE A 182 -12.76 -9.43 -9.74
C PHE A 182 -13.76 -8.90 -10.77
N GLN A 183 -13.81 -7.58 -10.93
CA GLN A 183 -14.77 -6.90 -11.80
C GLN A 183 -14.12 -6.06 -12.91
N GLY A 184 -12.78 -6.12 -13.07
CA GLY A 184 -12.05 -5.38 -14.08
C GLY A 184 -11.37 -4.12 -13.54
N LEU A 185 -10.88 -3.31 -14.49
CA LEU A 185 -10.15 -2.08 -14.22
C LEU A 185 -11.01 -1.06 -13.45
N ARG A 186 -10.43 -0.43 -12.43
CA ARG A 186 -11.05 0.52 -11.49
C ARG A 186 -12.28 -0.04 -10.78
N GLN A 187 -12.26 -1.34 -10.47
CA GLN A 187 -13.27 -2.00 -9.65
C GLN A 187 -12.60 -2.88 -8.60
N TYR A 188 -12.61 -2.43 -7.34
CA TYR A 188 -11.78 -3.04 -6.30
C TYR A 188 -12.52 -4.14 -5.54
N LYS A 189 -11.89 -5.33 -5.45
CA LYS A 189 -12.42 -6.53 -4.81
C LYS A 189 -12.53 -6.35 -3.29
N GLN A 190 -13.72 -5.99 -2.84
CA GLN A 190 -13.95 -5.55 -1.46
C GLN A 190 -13.70 -6.63 -0.40
N SER A 191 -13.90 -7.90 -0.70
CA SER A 191 -13.56 -8.98 0.23
C SER A 191 -12.05 -9.03 0.52
N ASN A 192 -11.20 -8.88 -0.51
CA ASN A 192 -9.75 -8.80 -0.35
C ASN A 192 -9.35 -7.54 0.43
N CYS A 193 -10.06 -6.44 0.21
CA CYS A 193 -9.80 -5.22 0.95
C CYS A 193 -10.20 -5.33 2.43
N PHE A 194 -11.29 -6.04 2.74
CA PHE A 194 -11.75 -6.27 4.11
C PHE A 194 -10.79 -7.17 4.90
N TYR A 195 -10.24 -8.22 4.29
CA TYR A 195 -9.18 -9.00 4.93
C TYR A 195 -7.93 -8.15 5.22
N GLN A 196 -7.59 -7.21 4.35
CA GLN A 196 -6.48 -6.28 4.58
C GLN A 196 -6.77 -5.27 5.69
N ASP A 197 -8.01 -4.76 5.79
CA ASP A 197 -8.41 -3.93 6.94
C ASP A 197 -8.16 -4.68 8.26
N TRP A 198 -8.63 -5.92 8.36
CA TRP A 198 -8.36 -6.78 9.53
C TRP A 198 -6.86 -7.02 9.75
N LEU A 199 -6.13 -7.36 8.69
CA LEU A 199 -4.70 -7.68 8.76
C LEU A 199 -3.90 -6.49 9.28
N PHE A 200 -4.17 -5.29 8.79
CA PHE A 200 -3.45 -4.08 9.21
C PHE A 200 -3.83 -3.68 10.64
N ASP A 201 -5.11 -3.76 11.00
CA ASP A 201 -5.52 -3.50 12.39
C ASP A 201 -4.85 -4.52 13.35
N PHE A 202 -4.81 -5.82 13.00
CA PHE A 202 -4.11 -6.86 13.77
C PHE A 202 -2.60 -6.60 13.85
N CYS A 203 -1.95 -6.30 12.73
CA CYS A 203 -0.52 -5.99 12.69
C CYS A 203 -0.18 -4.77 13.57
N ALA A 204 -1.01 -3.72 13.56
CA ALA A 204 -0.81 -2.53 14.39
C ALA A 204 -0.94 -2.82 15.90
N GLU A 205 -1.85 -3.72 16.26
CA GLU A 205 -2.01 -4.20 17.64
C GLU A 205 -0.83 -5.06 18.09
N GLN A 206 -0.26 -5.86 17.19
CA GLN A 206 0.82 -6.81 17.51
C GLN A 206 2.23 -6.25 17.31
N GLY A 207 2.39 -5.03 16.79
CA GLY A 207 3.71 -4.46 16.51
C GLY A 207 4.40 -5.13 15.31
N VAL A 208 3.61 -5.56 14.32
CA VAL A 208 4.10 -6.07 13.03
C VAL A 208 3.85 -5.02 11.95
N TYR A 209 4.83 -4.86 11.06
CA TYR A 209 4.81 -3.82 10.03
C TYR A 209 4.86 -4.42 8.63
N VAL A 210 4.16 -3.79 7.70
CA VAL A 210 3.86 -4.35 6.37
C VAL A 210 4.46 -3.47 5.29
N MET A 211 5.32 -4.06 4.45
CA MET A 211 5.58 -3.54 3.11
C MET A 211 4.48 -4.04 2.18
N LEU A 212 3.68 -3.13 1.61
CA LEU A 212 2.62 -3.48 0.67
C LEU A 212 3.08 -3.27 -0.76
N THR A 213 3.31 -4.38 -1.47
CA THR A 213 3.64 -4.38 -2.90
C THR A 213 2.39 -4.16 -3.73
N LEU A 214 2.33 -3.01 -4.42
CA LEU A 214 1.16 -2.56 -5.17
C LEU A 214 1.06 -3.22 -6.55
N GLN A 215 2.17 -3.70 -7.11
CA GLN A 215 2.25 -4.34 -8.42
C GLN A 215 3.28 -5.46 -8.45
N HIS A 216 3.16 -6.38 -9.41
CA HIS A 216 4.18 -7.37 -9.69
C HIS A 216 4.45 -7.44 -11.19
N HIS A 217 5.69 -7.75 -11.57
CA HIS A 217 6.15 -7.78 -12.96
C HIS A 217 5.25 -8.59 -13.91
N GLY A 218 4.72 -9.73 -13.45
CA GLY A 218 3.84 -10.60 -14.25
C GLY A 218 2.66 -9.86 -14.88
N GLN A 219 2.11 -8.83 -14.22
CA GLN A 219 1.00 -8.02 -14.75
C GLN A 219 1.38 -7.21 -16.00
N VAL A 220 2.68 -7.05 -16.26
CA VAL A 220 3.29 -6.25 -17.34
C VAL A 220 4.37 -7.07 -18.07
N SER A 221 4.29 -8.41 -18.01
CA SER A 221 5.23 -9.32 -18.66
C SER A 221 4.51 -10.35 -19.52
N SER A 222 5.03 -10.58 -20.73
CA SER A 222 4.65 -11.67 -21.63
C SER A 222 5.65 -12.82 -21.62
N GLN A 223 6.80 -12.67 -20.94
CA GLN A 223 7.89 -13.65 -20.94
C GLN A 223 8.11 -14.31 -19.57
N VAL A 224 8.16 -13.53 -18.49
CA VAL A 224 8.54 -14.01 -17.15
C VAL A 224 7.33 -14.00 -16.23
N ASN A 225 6.93 -15.18 -15.75
CA ASN A 225 5.69 -15.40 -15.00
C ASN A 225 4.49 -14.65 -15.64
N PRO A 226 4.25 -14.87 -16.95
CA PRO A 226 3.51 -13.91 -17.76
C PRO A 226 2.03 -13.89 -17.39
N ASN A 227 1.51 -12.70 -17.09
CA ASN A 227 0.09 -12.48 -16.84
C ASN A 227 -0.48 -11.33 -17.70
N TRP A 228 0.28 -10.81 -18.67
CA TRP A 228 -0.17 -9.70 -19.52
C TRP A 228 -1.49 -9.97 -20.27
N SER A 229 -1.73 -11.21 -20.71
CA SER A 229 -2.97 -11.59 -21.40
C SER A 229 -4.22 -11.44 -20.54
N GLU A 230 -4.07 -11.41 -19.21
CA GLU A 230 -5.14 -11.24 -18.23
C GLU A 230 -5.04 -9.92 -17.46
N SER A 231 -4.05 -9.09 -17.77
CA SER A 231 -3.91 -7.76 -17.15
C SER A 231 -5.15 -6.90 -17.47
N PRO A 232 -5.74 -6.20 -16.48
CA PRO A 232 -6.88 -5.31 -16.72
C PRO A 232 -6.49 -4.08 -17.54
N TYR A 233 -5.20 -3.77 -17.67
CA TYR A 233 -4.69 -2.67 -18.49
C TYR A 233 -4.61 -3.05 -19.98
N ASN A 234 -4.57 -4.34 -20.31
CA ASN A 234 -4.54 -4.83 -21.68
C ASN A 234 -5.88 -4.54 -22.40
N SER A 235 -5.80 -3.98 -23.60
CA SER A 235 -6.95 -3.65 -24.45
C SER A 235 -7.83 -4.85 -24.79
N ALA A 236 -7.27 -6.06 -24.84
CA ALA A 236 -8.04 -7.29 -25.00
C ALA A 236 -9.00 -7.57 -23.83
N ASN A 237 -8.77 -6.96 -22.67
CA ASN A 237 -9.59 -7.08 -21.46
C ASN A 237 -10.39 -5.81 -21.15
N GLY A 238 -10.45 -4.86 -22.09
CA GLY A 238 -11.15 -3.57 -21.92
C GLY A 238 -10.28 -2.45 -21.35
N GLY A 239 -8.98 -2.67 -21.17
CA GLY A 239 -8.00 -1.64 -20.83
C GLY A 239 -7.59 -0.79 -22.04
N MET A 240 -6.58 0.05 -21.84
CA MET A 240 -6.09 1.03 -22.84
C MET A 240 -4.79 0.63 -23.54
N CYS A 241 -4.08 -0.37 -23.04
CA CYS A 241 -2.74 -0.72 -23.48
C CYS A 241 -2.78 -1.75 -24.62
N ALA A 242 -2.12 -1.46 -25.74
CA ALA A 242 -1.92 -2.40 -26.83
C ALA A 242 -0.75 -3.37 -26.55
N GLY A 243 0.27 -2.89 -25.83
CA GLY A 243 1.43 -3.68 -25.38
C GLY A 243 1.83 -3.37 -23.95
N THR A 244 2.76 -4.15 -23.40
CA THR A 244 3.24 -4.04 -22.01
C THR A 244 3.88 -2.68 -21.72
N VAL A 245 4.65 -2.12 -22.67
CA VAL A 245 5.28 -0.78 -22.51
C VAL A 245 4.27 0.36 -22.37
N ASP A 246 3.05 0.20 -22.87
CA ASP A 246 2.00 1.21 -22.74
C ASP A 246 1.57 1.37 -21.28
N PHE A 247 1.78 0.37 -20.42
CA PHE A 247 1.53 0.49 -18.99
C PHE A 247 2.33 1.66 -18.38
N PHE A 248 3.57 1.85 -18.84
CA PHE A 248 4.48 2.88 -18.34
C PHE A 248 4.27 4.23 -19.03
N THR A 249 3.77 4.25 -20.27
CA THR A 249 3.76 5.47 -21.10
C THR A 249 2.38 6.02 -21.43
N ASN A 250 1.33 5.20 -21.42
CA ASN A 250 -0.01 5.63 -21.76
C ASN A 250 -0.63 6.45 -20.61
N GLU A 251 -1.01 7.69 -20.88
CA GLU A 251 -1.57 8.59 -19.86
C GLU A 251 -2.85 8.06 -19.19
N ALA A 252 -3.69 7.31 -19.92
CA ALA A 252 -4.87 6.71 -19.33
C ALA A 252 -4.53 5.51 -18.43
N ALA A 253 -3.45 4.77 -18.72
CA ALA A 253 -2.94 3.72 -17.85
C ALA A 253 -2.32 4.28 -16.57
N LYS A 254 -1.52 5.36 -16.69
CA LYS A 254 -0.98 6.08 -15.54
C LYS A 254 -2.09 6.70 -14.68
N ALA A 255 -3.12 7.30 -15.30
CA ALA A 255 -4.27 7.83 -14.59
C ALA A 255 -5.08 6.73 -13.85
N ALA A 256 -5.28 5.56 -14.46
CA ALA A 256 -5.93 4.43 -13.80
C ALA A 256 -5.09 3.88 -12.62
N THR A 257 -3.76 3.83 -12.76
CA THR A 257 -2.84 3.48 -11.68
C THR A 257 -2.96 4.48 -10.53
N ARG A 258 -2.89 5.79 -10.81
CA ARG A 258 -3.07 6.84 -9.79
C ARG A 258 -4.42 6.73 -9.08
N ASN A 259 -5.50 6.43 -9.80
CA ASN A 259 -6.81 6.21 -9.20
C ASN A 259 -6.79 5.04 -8.18
N ARG A 260 -6.10 3.94 -8.52
CA ARG A 260 -5.92 2.80 -7.59
C ARG A 260 -5.06 3.19 -6.39
N PHE A 261 -3.98 3.93 -6.60
CA PHE A 261 -3.14 4.40 -5.50
C PHE A 261 -3.89 5.36 -4.58
N ARG A 262 -4.71 6.25 -5.13
CA ARG A 262 -5.62 7.11 -4.36
C ARG A 262 -6.58 6.32 -3.50
N TYR A 263 -7.16 5.24 -4.03
CA TYR A 263 -8.01 4.34 -3.25
C TYR A 263 -7.26 3.63 -2.12
N VAL A 264 -6.08 3.08 -2.42
CA VAL A 264 -5.20 2.38 -1.45
C VAL A 264 -4.83 3.33 -0.30
N VAL A 265 -4.41 4.55 -0.63
CA VAL A 265 -4.06 5.59 0.35
C VAL A 265 -5.29 6.02 1.15
N ALA A 266 -6.40 6.36 0.50
CA ALA A 266 -7.64 6.75 1.18
C ALA A 266 -8.12 5.67 2.19
N ARG A 267 -7.97 4.40 1.84
CA ARG A 267 -8.42 3.28 2.69
C ARG A 267 -7.45 2.92 3.81
N TRP A 268 -6.14 2.97 3.57
CA TRP A 268 -5.14 2.37 4.46
C TRP A 268 -4.04 3.31 4.94
N ALA A 269 -4.02 4.58 4.53
CA ALA A 269 -2.98 5.50 4.99
C ALA A 269 -2.99 5.73 6.50
N TYR A 270 -4.16 5.66 7.14
CA TYR A 270 -4.28 5.74 8.60
C TYR A 270 -3.52 4.61 9.34
N ALA A 271 -3.28 3.47 8.67
CA ALA A 271 -2.80 2.27 9.32
C ALA A 271 -1.29 2.37 9.56
N ARG A 272 -0.92 2.67 10.81
CA ARG A 272 0.48 2.75 11.27
C ARG A 272 1.30 1.47 11.10
N SER A 273 0.63 0.33 10.92
CA SER A 273 1.30 -0.93 10.55
C SER A 273 1.75 -0.98 9.10
N VAL A 274 1.25 -0.13 8.21
CA VAL A 274 1.72 -0.06 6.83
C VAL A 274 3.00 0.76 6.81
N LEU A 275 4.14 0.07 6.72
CA LEU A 275 5.47 0.66 6.74
C LEU A 275 5.73 1.45 5.46
N CYS A 276 5.50 0.81 4.31
CA CYS A 276 5.79 1.41 3.02
C CYS A 276 4.90 0.91 1.89
N TRP A 277 4.84 1.75 0.86
CA TRP A 277 4.35 1.40 -0.46
C TRP A 277 5.50 0.91 -1.32
N GLU A 278 5.41 -0.32 -1.79
CA GLU A 278 6.35 -0.82 -2.80
C GLU A 278 5.67 -0.79 -4.17
N LEU A 279 6.23 -0.02 -5.09
CA LEU A 279 5.63 0.23 -6.41
C LEU A 279 5.53 -1.04 -7.25
N PHE A 280 6.59 -1.86 -7.26
CA PHE A 280 6.67 -3.12 -7.99
C PHE A 280 7.42 -4.17 -7.19
N ASN A 281 6.98 -5.42 -7.31
CA ASN A 281 7.88 -6.55 -7.22
C ASN A 281 8.65 -6.71 -8.53
N GLU A 282 9.99 -6.63 -8.43
CA GLU A 282 10.95 -7.04 -9.46
C GLU A 282 10.69 -6.48 -10.87
N VAL A 283 10.55 -5.17 -11.01
CA VAL A 283 10.12 -4.55 -12.29
C VAL A 283 10.97 -4.92 -13.50
N HIS A 284 12.25 -5.24 -13.32
CA HIS A 284 13.13 -5.67 -14.41
C HIS A 284 12.68 -6.92 -15.19
N TRP A 285 11.74 -7.71 -14.65
CA TRP A 285 11.15 -8.85 -15.36
C TRP A 285 9.99 -8.48 -16.29
N THR A 286 9.72 -7.18 -16.44
CA THR A 286 8.81 -6.67 -17.48
C THR A 286 9.48 -6.69 -18.86
N ASP A 287 8.66 -6.73 -19.91
CA ASP A 287 9.16 -6.98 -21.26
C ASP A 287 10.13 -5.88 -21.73
N ASN A 288 11.25 -6.31 -22.32
CA ASN A 288 12.28 -5.44 -22.88
C ASN A 288 12.79 -4.38 -21.89
N PHE A 289 12.88 -4.71 -20.60
CA PHE A 289 13.25 -3.76 -19.54
C PHE A 289 14.48 -2.91 -19.89
N GLU A 290 15.60 -3.49 -20.34
CA GLU A 290 16.80 -2.72 -20.67
C GLU A 290 16.59 -1.68 -21.78
N ALA A 291 15.72 -1.97 -22.77
CA ALA A 291 15.38 -1.01 -23.81
C ALA A 291 14.37 0.05 -23.35
N ASN A 292 13.60 -0.25 -22.30
CA ASN A 292 12.55 0.61 -21.75
C ASN A 292 12.94 1.24 -20.40
N LYS A 293 14.20 1.08 -19.97
CA LYS A 293 14.65 1.37 -18.61
C LYS A 293 14.35 2.81 -18.19
N GLU A 294 14.61 3.77 -19.08
CA GLU A 294 14.30 5.19 -18.86
C GLU A 294 12.80 5.42 -18.66
N LEU A 295 11.94 4.81 -19.48
CA LEU A 295 10.48 4.93 -19.37
C LEU A 295 9.95 4.31 -18.06
N VAL A 296 10.55 3.20 -17.63
CA VAL A 296 10.22 2.56 -16.35
C VAL A 296 10.64 3.45 -15.19
N ALA A 297 11.83 4.07 -15.27
CA ALA A 297 12.32 5.00 -14.25
C ALA A 297 11.44 6.25 -14.14
N GLU A 298 11.09 6.88 -15.27
CA GLU A 298 10.16 8.01 -15.34
C GLU A 298 8.81 7.69 -14.68
N TRP A 299 8.27 6.51 -14.96
CA TRP A 299 7.03 6.05 -14.34
C TRP A 299 7.19 5.88 -12.81
N HIS A 300 8.32 5.34 -12.34
CA HIS A 300 8.56 5.18 -10.90
C HIS A 300 8.63 6.53 -10.19
N ILE A 301 9.35 7.50 -10.77
CA ILE A 301 9.48 8.86 -10.24
C ILE A 301 8.10 9.52 -10.17
N GLU A 302 7.31 9.47 -11.25
CA GLU A 302 5.96 10.03 -11.30
C GLU A 302 5.03 9.41 -10.26
N MET A 303 5.09 8.09 -10.08
CA MET A 303 4.23 7.38 -9.12
C MET A 303 4.67 7.58 -7.67
N ALA A 304 5.98 7.65 -7.40
CA ALA A 304 6.51 7.94 -6.08
C ALA A 304 6.15 9.37 -5.65
N GLU A 305 6.35 10.36 -6.52
CA GLU A 305 5.93 11.74 -6.29
C GLU A 305 4.41 11.81 -6.03
N TYR A 306 3.61 11.10 -6.84
CA TYR A 306 2.16 11.06 -6.63
C TYR A 306 1.79 10.49 -5.26
N LEU A 307 2.35 9.34 -4.86
CA LEU A 307 2.10 8.75 -3.54
C LEU A 307 2.49 9.70 -2.41
N LYS A 308 3.64 10.37 -2.50
CA LYS A 308 4.08 11.37 -1.52
C LYS A 308 3.12 12.56 -1.43
N ALA A 309 2.54 12.97 -2.55
CA ALA A 309 1.60 14.09 -2.60
C ALA A 309 0.23 13.78 -1.98
N ILE A 310 -0.26 12.55 -2.13
CA ILE A 310 -1.61 12.18 -1.66
C ILE A 310 -1.63 11.52 -0.29
N ASP A 311 -0.51 10.97 0.16
CA ASP A 311 -0.43 10.32 1.46
C ASP A 311 -0.22 11.35 2.58
N PRO A 312 -1.21 11.59 3.46
CA PRO A 312 -1.08 12.57 4.53
C PRO A 312 0.06 12.25 5.49
N GLU A 313 0.42 10.96 5.58
CA GLU A 313 1.50 10.51 6.43
C GLU A 313 2.84 10.53 5.72
N GLN A 314 2.94 10.87 4.43
CA GLN A 314 4.20 10.88 3.67
C GLN A 314 5.06 9.62 3.88
N ARG A 315 4.41 8.44 3.94
CA ARG A 315 5.08 7.19 4.32
C ARG A 315 6.16 6.80 3.31
N ILE A 316 6.98 5.85 3.71
CA ILE A 316 8.10 5.36 2.91
C ILE A 316 7.57 4.77 1.59
N VAL A 317 8.22 5.10 0.48
CA VAL A 317 8.00 4.51 -0.84
C VAL A 317 9.28 3.80 -1.28
N THR A 318 9.12 2.62 -1.86
CA THR A 318 10.21 1.80 -2.40
C THR A 318 9.75 1.08 -3.68
N THR A 319 10.63 0.31 -4.29
CA THR A 319 10.34 -0.63 -5.38
C THR A 319 11.31 -1.80 -5.24
N SER A 320 11.27 -2.80 -6.10
CA SER A 320 12.30 -3.85 -6.11
C SER A 320 12.75 -4.26 -7.50
N TYR A 321 13.96 -4.80 -7.51
CA TYR A 321 14.62 -5.45 -8.63
C TYR A 321 15.15 -6.80 -8.14
N GLY A 322 15.18 -7.77 -9.04
CA GLY A 322 15.69 -9.10 -8.79
C GLY A 322 17.20 -9.17 -9.01
N GLU A 323 17.82 -10.09 -8.28
CA GLU A 323 19.23 -10.42 -8.40
C GLU A 323 20.16 -9.20 -8.24
N SER A 324 21.10 -8.99 -9.16
CA SER A 324 21.99 -7.83 -9.19
C SER A 324 21.46 -6.67 -10.04
N THR A 325 20.22 -6.75 -10.54
CA THR A 325 19.66 -5.70 -11.38
C THR A 325 19.30 -4.50 -10.52
N SER A 326 19.58 -3.30 -11.01
CA SER A 326 19.23 -2.07 -10.33
C SER A 326 19.08 -0.92 -11.33
N ASP A 327 18.40 0.13 -10.90
CA ASP A 327 18.33 1.38 -11.64
C ASP A 327 18.77 2.54 -10.75
N GLU A 328 19.91 3.14 -11.11
CA GLU A 328 20.49 4.26 -10.37
C GLU A 328 19.57 5.49 -10.38
N ALA A 329 18.82 5.72 -11.46
CA ALA A 329 17.91 6.85 -11.55
C ALA A 329 16.76 6.70 -10.55
N VAL A 330 16.19 5.50 -10.44
CA VAL A 330 15.12 5.21 -9.47
C VAL A 330 15.65 5.25 -8.04
N TRP A 331 16.79 4.61 -7.77
CA TRP A 331 17.34 4.58 -6.43
C TRP A 331 17.87 5.92 -5.93
N SER A 332 18.24 6.82 -6.83
CA SER A 332 18.67 8.18 -6.47
C SER A 332 17.50 9.15 -6.27
N ASP A 333 16.29 8.82 -6.72
CA ASP A 333 15.14 9.71 -6.60
C ASP A 333 14.76 9.95 -5.12
N PRO A 334 14.60 11.20 -4.65
CA PRO A 334 14.35 11.49 -3.25
C PRO A 334 12.99 10.98 -2.74
N ASN A 335 12.03 10.67 -3.61
CA ASN A 335 10.75 10.08 -3.22
C ASN A 335 10.81 8.56 -3.09
N ILE A 336 11.93 7.91 -3.45
CA ILE A 336 12.22 6.52 -3.12
C ILE A 336 13.08 6.52 -1.85
N ASP A 337 12.46 6.36 -0.69
CA ASP A 337 13.13 6.57 0.61
C ASP A 337 14.02 5.41 1.05
N LEU A 338 13.68 4.20 0.58
CA LEU A 338 14.24 2.94 1.05
C LEU A 338 14.67 2.10 -0.13
N THR A 339 15.95 1.72 -0.17
CA THR A 339 16.45 0.82 -1.20
C THR A 339 16.31 -0.63 -0.77
N GLN A 340 16.34 -1.57 -1.73
CA GLN A 340 16.36 -2.98 -1.37
C GLN A 340 16.99 -3.88 -2.44
N THR A 341 17.42 -5.06 -2.01
CA THR A 341 17.99 -6.11 -2.86
C THR A 341 17.23 -7.43 -2.73
N HIS A 342 17.13 -8.17 -3.83
CA HIS A 342 16.59 -9.53 -3.86
C HIS A 342 17.71 -10.51 -4.26
N LEU A 343 18.13 -11.40 -3.35
CA LEU A 343 19.32 -12.23 -3.54
C LEU A 343 19.01 -13.73 -3.45
N TYR A 344 18.94 -14.38 -4.61
CA TYR A 344 18.80 -15.82 -4.75
C TYR A 344 20.12 -16.44 -5.19
N LEU A 345 20.99 -16.76 -4.22
CA LEU A 345 22.34 -17.26 -4.47
C LEU A 345 22.56 -18.61 -3.81
N ASN A 346 23.05 -19.59 -4.57
CA ASN A 346 23.55 -20.84 -4.02
C ASN A 346 25.01 -20.70 -3.61
N VAL A 347 25.26 -20.07 -2.45
CA VAL A 347 26.59 -19.83 -1.90
C VAL A 347 26.68 -20.32 -0.45
N PRO A 348 27.85 -20.82 0.01
CA PRO A 348 27.99 -21.35 1.38
C PRO A 348 27.73 -20.33 2.50
N ASN A 349 27.93 -19.03 2.24
CA ASN A 349 27.84 -17.93 3.21
C ASN A 349 26.95 -16.81 2.65
N ILE A 350 25.63 -17.03 2.59
CA ILE A 350 24.70 -16.05 2.02
C ILE A 350 24.73 -14.73 2.80
N GLU A 351 24.97 -14.77 4.11
CA GLU A 351 25.03 -13.60 4.99
C GLU A 351 26.11 -12.61 4.56
N GLN A 352 27.22 -13.09 4.01
CA GLN A 352 28.26 -12.21 3.46
C GLN A 352 27.80 -11.54 2.16
N ALA A 353 27.04 -12.24 1.33
CA ALA A 353 26.48 -11.67 0.10
C ALA A 353 25.42 -10.61 0.43
N LEU A 354 24.52 -10.89 1.37
CA LEU A 354 23.51 -9.94 1.86
C LEU A 354 24.17 -8.69 2.47
N ALA A 355 25.16 -8.86 3.34
CA ALA A 355 25.88 -7.74 3.96
C ALA A 355 26.63 -6.88 2.93
N LYS A 356 27.22 -7.52 1.90
CA LYS A 356 27.89 -6.81 0.80
C LYS A 356 26.91 -6.04 -0.07
N GLY A 357 25.75 -6.64 -0.38
CA GLY A 357 24.67 -5.99 -1.11
C GLY A 357 24.21 -4.72 -0.40
N ASN A 358 23.85 -4.85 0.89
CA ASN A 358 23.46 -3.72 1.72
C ASN A 358 24.53 -2.63 1.76
N ARG A 359 25.80 -2.98 1.99
CA ARG A 359 26.89 -2.00 2.02
C ARG A 359 27.01 -1.22 0.72
N THR A 360 26.89 -1.91 -0.42
CA THR A 360 26.95 -1.27 -1.74
C THR A 360 25.85 -0.22 -1.87
N PHE A 361 24.62 -0.55 -1.49
CA PHE A 361 23.48 0.37 -1.59
C PHE A 361 23.58 1.54 -0.61
N LEU A 362 24.03 1.28 0.62
CA LEU A 362 24.30 2.33 1.60
C LEU A 362 25.36 3.32 1.11
N GLU A 363 26.47 2.83 0.58
CA GLU A 363 27.57 3.66 0.07
C GLU A 363 27.19 4.42 -1.22
N THR A 364 26.33 3.84 -2.05
CA THR A 364 25.96 4.42 -3.36
C THR A 364 24.84 5.45 -3.25
N PHE A 365 23.81 5.15 -2.45
CA PHE A 365 22.57 5.94 -2.44
C PHE A 365 22.35 6.73 -1.14
N ASP A 366 23.12 6.45 -0.08
CA ASP A 366 23.00 7.10 1.24
C ASP A 366 21.57 7.06 1.81
N LYS A 367 20.90 5.92 1.64
CA LYS A 367 19.53 5.66 2.09
C LYS A 367 19.48 4.37 2.90
N PRO A 368 18.53 4.24 3.86
CA PRO A 368 18.24 2.95 4.46
C PRO A 368 18.06 1.87 3.39
N THR A 369 18.46 0.63 3.72
CA THR A 369 18.40 -0.50 2.79
C THR A 369 17.94 -1.76 3.50
N LEU A 370 17.19 -2.62 2.79
CA LEU A 370 16.82 -3.94 3.27
C LEU A 370 17.11 -5.04 2.24
N ASN A 371 17.23 -6.28 2.70
CA ASN A 371 17.12 -7.44 1.81
C ASN A 371 15.63 -7.80 1.70
N GLY A 372 14.98 -7.36 0.62
CA GLY A 372 13.55 -7.56 0.38
C GLY A 372 13.18 -9.03 0.14
N GLU A 373 14.07 -9.75 -0.52
CA GLU A 373 13.98 -11.19 -0.71
C GLU A 373 15.36 -11.82 -0.64
N PHE A 374 15.43 -13.01 -0.07
CA PHE A 374 16.56 -13.91 -0.28
C PHE A 374 16.12 -15.35 -0.05
N GLY A 375 16.79 -16.28 -0.71
CA GLY A 375 16.50 -17.70 -0.61
C GLY A 375 17.78 -18.52 -0.46
N LEU A 376 17.72 -19.55 0.38
CA LEU A 376 18.75 -20.57 0.46
C LEU A 376 18.37 -21.70 -0.50
N GLY A 377 19.26 -21.99 -1.46
CA GLY A 377 19.09 -23.05 -2.46
C GLY A 377 19.31 -24.46 -1.94
#